data_AF-A0A5C3NTY4-F1
#
_entry.id   AF-A0A5C3NTY4-F1
#
_cell.length_a   1.000
_cell.length_b   1.000
_cell.length_c   1.000
_cell.angle_alpha   90.00
_cell.angle_beta   90.00
_cell.angle_gamma   90.00
#
_symmetry.space_group_name_H-M   'P 1'
#
loop_
_entity.id
_entity.type
_entity.pdbx_description
1 polymer ?
#
loop_
_entity_poly.entity_id
_entity_poly.type
_entity_poly.pdbx_seq_one_letter_code
_entity_poly.pdbx_strand_id
1 'polypeptide(L)' 'NNLRLEQTFLSVDQLVSGQWKAVRSDSHPSTTYQWSRDSTILGTSTVNITWVVESGTP' A
#
# COMPACT_ATOMS: atom_id res chain seq x y z
N ASN A 1 5.59 -11.64 -5.78
CA ASN A 1 5.58 -13.11 -5.74
C ASN A 1 5.79 -13.71 -4.36
N ASN A 2 6.30 -12.96 -3.37
CA ASN A 2 6.36 -13.39 -1.97
C ASN A 2 5.04 -13.00 -1.28
N LEU A 3 4.52 -13.83 -0.37
CA LEU A 3 3.29 -13.56 0.39
C LEU A 3 3.45 -12.42 1.42
N ARG A 4 4.68 -12.09 1.80
CA ARG A 4 4.98 -11.04 2.79
C ARG A 4 4.23 -11.26 4.11
N LEU A 5 4.26 -12.51 4.60
CA LEU A 5 3.64 -12.85 5.89
C LEU A 5 4.27 -12.00 7.01
N GLU A 6 3.42 -11.45 7.87
CA GLU A 6 3.79 -10.49 8.93
C GLU A 6 4.52 -9.23 8.44
N GLN A 7 4.42 -8.92 7.14
CA GLN A 7 4.96 -7.72 6.49
C GLN A 7 3.83 -7.02 5.72
N THR A 8 4.18 -6.04 4.87
CA THR A 8 3.20 -5.29 4.07
C THR A 8 3.66 -5.10 2.62
N PHE A 9 2.72 -5.03 1.69
CA PHE A 9 2.93 -4.61 0.30
C PHE A 9 2.84 -3.09 0.10
N LEU A 10 2.13 -2.38 1.00
CA LEU A 10 1.99 -0.92 0.94
C LEU A 10 2.23 -0.30 2.33
N SER A 11 2.83 0.89 2.38
CA SER A 11 2.76 1.73 3.57
C SER A 11 2.36 3.14 3.16
N VAL A 12 1.56 3.78 4.01
CA VAL A 12 1.38 5.23 3.98
C VAL A 12 2.24 5.76 5.11
N ASP A 13 3.20 6.60 4.77
CA ASP A 13 4.11 7.20 5.72
C ASP A 13 3.82 8.69 5.85
N GLN A 14 3.96 9.21 7.07
CA GLN A 14 3.84 10.63 7.38
C GLN A 14 5.18 11.16 7.88
N LEU A 15 5.59 12.33 7.40
CA LEU A 15 6.76 13.03 7.94
C LEU A 15 6.39 13.77 9.22
N VAL A 16 6.88 13.30 10.36
CA VAL A 16 6.63 13.85 11.70
C VAL A 16 7.96 14.25 12.32
N SER A 17 8.13 15.54 12.64
CA SER A 17 9.35 16.07 13.26
C SER A 17 10.64 15.69 12.51
N GLY A 18 10.59 15.70 11.18
CA GLY A 18 11.72 15.34 10.31
C GLY A 18 11.99 13.84 10.18
N GLN A 19 11.12 12.97 10.71
CA GLN A 19 11.24 11.52 10.61
C GLN A 19 9.99 10.92 9.94
N TRP A 20 10.18 10.00 9.00
CA TRP A 20 9.05 9.26 8.40
C TRP A 20 8.54 8.20 9.36
N LYS A 21 7.23 8.15 9.55
CA LYS A 21 6.56 7.15 10.37
C LYS A 21 5.43 6.51 9.56
N ALA A 22 5.41 5.18 9.50
CA ALA A 22 4.30 4.45 8.92
C ALA A 22 3.02 4.68 9.73
N VAL A 23 1.97 5.14 9.06
CA VAL A 23 0.65 5.43 9.65
C VAL A 23 -0.43 4.49 9.16
N ARG A 24 -0.26 3.85 7.99
CA ARG A 24 -1.14 2.80 7.47
C ARG A 24 -0.33 1.73 6.74
N SER A 25 -0.88 0.52 6.70
CA SER A 25 -0.38 -0.64 5.96
C SER A 25 -1.53 -1.30 5.19
N ASP A 26 -1.24 -2.31 4.37
CA ASP A 26 -2.26 -3.08 3.62
C ASP A 26 -3.27 -3.82 4.50
N SER A 27 -2.97 -4.01 5.78
CA SER A 27 -3.90 -4.53 6.79
C SER A 27 -4.91 -3.50 7.29
N HIS A 28 -4.74 -2.21 6.98
CA HIS A 28 -5.65 -1.16 7.43
C HIS A 28 -6.85 -1.03 6.47
N PRO A 29 -8.10 -0.96 6.99
CA PRO A 29 -9.32 -0.99 6.16
C PRO A 29 -9.50 0.19 5.19
N SER A 30 -8.81 1.31 5.43
CA SER A 30 -8.83 2.46 4.54
C SER A 30 -7.85 2.37 3.37
N THR A 31 -7.07 1.30 3.30
CA THR A 31 -6.13 1.08 2.20
C THR A 31 -6.54 -0.12 1.37
N THR A 32 -6.15 -0.13 0.10
CA THR A 32 -6.36 -1.27 -0.78
C THR A 32 -5.14 -1.44 -1.66
N TYR A 33 -4.60 -2.66 -1.65
CA TYR A 33 -3.63 -3.13 -2.63
C TYR A 33 -4.35 -3.98 -3.67
N GLN A 34 -4.34 -3.53 -4.93
CA GLN A 34 -4.91 -4.27 -6.03
C GLN A 34 -3.85 -4.57 -7.08
N TRP A 35 -3.62 -5.85 -7.33
CA TRP A 35 -2.73 -6.30 -8.41
C TRP A 35 -3.56 -6.73 -9.62
N SER A 36 -3.15 -6.30 -10.81
CA SER A 36 -3.75 -6.70 -12.09
C SER A 36 -2.66 -7.18 -13.05
N ARG A 37 -2.93 -8.31 -13.72
CA ARG A 37 -2.09 -8.80 -14.81
C ARG A 37 -2.38 -7.98 -16.07
N ASP A 38 -1.35 -7.36 -16.65
CA ASP A 38 -1.50 -6.58 -17.88
C ASP A 38 -1.22 -7.43 -19.13
N SER A 39 -0.19 -8.29 -19.07
CA SER A 39 0.14 -9.22 -20.15
C SER A 39 0.75 -10.50 -19.60
N THR A 40 0.20 -11.65 -20.00
CA THR A 40 0.74 -12.97 -19.64
C THR A 40 1.96 -13.32 -20.49
N ILE A 41 1.96 -12.97 -21.78
CA ILE A 41 3.07 -13.25 -22.71
C ILE A 41 4.30 -12.43 -22.36
N LEU A 42 4.11 -11.13 -22.07
CA LEU A 42 5.21 -10.23 -21.71
C LEU A 42 5.54 -10.26 -20.21
N GLY A 43 4.70 -10.90 -19.40
CA GLY A 43 4.91 -11.03 -17.97
C GLY A 43 4.73 -9.74 -17.17
N THR A 44 4.09 -8.70 -17.73
CA THR A 44 3.86 -7.41 -17.07
C THR A 44 2.59 -7.40 -16.21
N SER A 45 2.58 -6.54 -15.20
CA SER A 45 1.44 -6.35 -14.30
C SER A 45 1.51 -4.98 -13.64
N THR A 46 0.36 -4.44 -13.25
CA THR A 46 0.21 -3.18 -12.55
C THR A 46 -0.31 -3.40 -11.14
N VAL A 47 0.23 -2.63 -10.20
CA VAL A 47 -0.30 -2.51 -8.84
C VAL A 47 -0.95 -1.14 -8.69
N ASN A 48 -2.21 -1.13 -8.27
CA ASN A 48 -2.92 0.08 -7.87
C ASN A 48 -3.05 0.09 -6.34
N ILE A 49 -2.61 1.19 -5.73
CA ILE A 49 -2.70 1.43 -4.29
C ILE A 49 -3.70 2.57 -4.08
N THR A 50 -4.72 2.32 -3.27
CA THR A 50 -5.69 3.34 -2.86
C THR A 50 -5.60 3.54 -1.36
N TRP A 51 -5.68 4.80 -0.92
CA TRP A 51 -5.86 5.17 0.48
C TRP A 51 -7.01 6.18 0.59
N VAL A 52 -8.05 5.82 1.34
CA VAL A 52 -9.15 6.72 1.71
C VAL A 52 -8.74 7.44 2.99
N VAL A 53 -8.40 8.73 2.87
CA VAL A 53 -8.01 9.55 4.02
C VAL A 53 -9.21 9.69 4.97
N GLU A 54 -9.09 9.19 6.21
CA GLU A 54 -10.18 9.26 7.16
C GLU A 54 -10.33 10.67 7.73
N SER A 55 -11.56 11.01 8.15
CA SER A 55 -11.81 12.25 8.90
C SER A 55 -10.97 12.29 10.18
N GLY A 56 -10.30 13.42 10.44
CA GLY A 56 -9.42 13.59 11.59
C GLY A 56 -7.99 13.10 11.37
N THR A 57 -7.62 12.69 10.15
CA THR A 57 -6.21 12.59 9.75
C THR A 57 -5.56 13.98 9.90
N PRO A 58 -4.44 14.12 10.65
CA PRO A 58 -3.80 15.41 10.93
C PRO A 58 -3.31 16.16 9.70
#